data_AF-A0A3A8ERC1-F1
#
_entry.id   AF-A0A3A8ERC1-F1
#
_cell.length_a   1.000
_cell.length_b   1.000
_cell.length_c   1.000
_cell.angle_alpha   90.00
_cell.angle_beta   90.00
_cell.angle_gamma   90.00
#
_symmetry.space_group_name_H-M   'P 1'
#
loop_
_entity.id
_entity.type
_entity.pdbx_description
1 polymer ?
#
loop_
_entity_poly.entity_id
_entity_poly.type
_entity_poly.pdbx_seq_one_letter_code
_entity_poly.pdbx_strand_id
1 'polypeptide(L)'
;MTLLNDAEIRPQLISWLNGKAIKPQMILNEVTISDGSARPDIIAIYSYSHCYEIKGDNDQIERISKQLAYYQASFKKNTLITTHKHLKKALELLPSFWGIIVAIPLDNRSIIFKYARKSSYNPSYRKDIASKILWKEEMQKLLKKKSISFNSRSTRFDLIELIKSSSTSNEVDEFVCNSLLNRKISQHI
;
A
#
# COMPACT_ATOMS: atom_id res chain seq x y z
N MET A 1 14.61 -24.48 12.73
CA MET A 1 14.26 -23.54 11.65
C MET A 1 14.11 -22.17 12.29
N THR A 2 14.75 -21.15 11.74
CA THR A 2 14.65 -19.76 12.23
C THR A 2 13.25 -19.25 11.98
N LEU A 3 12.58 -18.77 13.04
CA LEU A 3 11.27 -18.13 12.93
C LEU A 3 11.44 -16.79 12.20
N LEU A 4 10.57 -16.53 11.22
CA LEU A 4 10.56 -15.27 10.47
C LEU A 4 9.39 -14.41 10.93
N ASN A 5 9.67 -13.28 11.58
CA ASN A 5 8.69 -12.26 11.90
C ASN A 5 8.96 -10.98 11.08
N ASP A 6 8.14 -9.96 11.29
CA ASP A 6 8.28 -8.68 10.60
C ASP A 6 9.69 -8.07 10.75
N ALA A 7 10.30 -8.16 11.94
CA ALA A 7 11.63 -7.63 12.21
C ALA A 7 12.71 -8.25 11.31
N GLU A 8 12.58 -9.55 10.98
CA GLU A 8 13.50 -10.24 10.06
C GLU A 8 13.11 -10.01 8.59
N ILE A 9 11.81 -10.03 8.29
CA ILE A 9 11.28 -9.97 6.92
C ILE A 9 11.41 -8.56 6.32
N ARG A 10 11.03 -7.51 7.06
CA ARG A 10 10.86 -6.16 6.52
C ARG A 10 12.16 -5.58 5.95
N PRO A 11 13.31 -5.62 6.64
CA PRO A 11 14.56 -5.06 6.09
C PRO A 11 15.02 -5.81 4.83
N GLN A 12 14.91 -7.13 4.83
CA GLN A 12 15.26 -7.97 3.68
C GLN A 12 14.33 -7.73 2.50
N LEU A 13 13.04 -7.53 2.74
CA LEU A 13 12.06 -7.21 1.71
C LEU A 13 12.36 -5.85 1.07
N ILE A 14 12.69 -4.83 1.87
CA ILE A 14 13.07 -3.50 1.37
C ILE A 14 14.30 -3.62 0.45
N SER A 15 15.33 -4.35 0.90
CA SER A 15 16.52 -4.63 0.08
C SER A 15 16.16 -5.34 -1.23
N TRP A 16 15.32 -6.38 -1.15
CA TRP A 16 14.87 -7.15 -2.31
C TRP A 16 14.06 -6.34 -3.30
N LEU A 17 13.18 -5.44 -2.85
CA LEU A 17 12.41 -4.53 -3.70
C LEU A 17 13.32 -3.52 -4.41
N ASN A 18 14.32 -2.98 -3.72
CA ASN A 18 15.28 -2.05 -4.30
C ASN A 18 16.26 -2.71 -5.30
N GLY A 19 16.50 -4.02 -5.15
CA GLY A 19 17.31 -4.82 -6.07
C GLY A 19 16.58 -5.28 -7.33
N LYS A 20 15.29 -4.97 -7.51
CA LYS A 20 14.54 -5.33 -8.73
C LYS A 20 14.93 -4.45 -9.91
N ALA A 21 14.81 -5.02 -11.12
CA ALA A 21 14.96 -4.27 -12.37
C ALA A 21 14.04 -3.04 -12.43
N ILE A 22 12.77 -3.21 -11.99
CA ILE A 22 11.86 -2.11 -11.71
C ILE A 22 11.81 -1.96 -10.19
N LYS A 23 12.55 -0.98 -9.66
CA LYS A 23 12.58 -0.65 -8.24
C LYS A 23 11.60 0.49 -7.91
N PRO A 24 11.08 0.56 -6.66
CA PRO A 24 10.29 1.71 -6.23
C PRO A 24 11.08 3.00 -6.32
N GLN A 25 10.41 4.10 -6.63
CA GLN A 25 10.94 5.46 -6.46
C GLN A 25 11.12 5.77 -4.97
N MET A 26 10.23 5.24 -4.12
CA MET A 26 10.28 5.42 -2.68
C MET A 26 9.61 4.26 -1.96
N ILE A 27 10.14 3.93 -0.79
CA ILE A 27 9.50 3.04 0.18
C ILE A 27 9.22 3.84 1.45
N LEU A 28 7.99 3.71 1.95
CA LEU A 28 7.51 4.26 3.20
C LEU A 28 7.09 3.11 4.12
N ASN A 29 7.45 3.21 5.39
CA ASN A 29 7.06 2.23 6.41
C ASN A 29 5.96 2.82 7.30
N GLU A 30 4.98 2.00 7.67
CA GLU A 30 4.01 2.31 8.74
C GLU A 30 3.24 3.63 8.58
N VAL A 31 2.97 4.03 7.33
CA VAL A 31 2.17 5.23 7.06
C VAL A 31 0.73 4.97 7.42
N THR A 32 0.17 5.80 8.30
CA THR A 32 -1.25 5.72 8.66
C THR A 32 -2.12 6.26 7.52
N ILE A 33 -3.16 5.51 7.15
CA ILE A 33 -4.08 5.82 6.06
C ILE A 33 -5.54 5.74 6.54
N SER A 34 -6.49 6.10 5.65
CA SER A 34 -7.94 5.97 5.91
C SER A 34 -8.35 6.61 7.24
N ASP A 35 -7.92 7.86 7.46
CA ASP A 35 -8.21 8.65 8.65
C ASP A 35 -7.83 7.95 9.98
N GLY A 36 -6.75 7.17 9.99
CA GLY A 36 -6.29 6.46 11.20
C GLY A 36 -6.65 4.97 11.25
N SER A 37 -7.50 4.50 10.34
CA SER A 37 -8.12 3.18 10.43
C SER A 37 -7.20 2.02 10.00
N ALA A 38 -6.13 2.31 9.26
CA ALA A 38 -5.22 1.28 8.79
C ALA A 38 -3.79 1.82 8.66
N ARG A 39 -2.83 0.91 8.76
CA ARG A 39 -1.39 1.22 8.71
C ARG A 39 -0.66 0.06 8.04
N PRO A 40 -0.50 0.08 6.71
CA PRO A 40 0.28 -0.93 6.01
C PRO A 40 1.73 -0.93 6.48
N ASP A 41 2.34 -2.11 6.51
CA ASP A 41 3.75 -2.27 6.88
C ASP A 41 4.66 -1.49 5.92
N ILE A 42 4.43 -1.67 4.61
CA ILE A 42 5.17 -0.99 3.54
C ILE A 42 4.23 -0.42 2.48
N ILE A 43 4.48 0.82 2.08
CA ILE A 43 3.98 1.40 0.85
C ILE A 43 5.18 1.64 -0.08
N ALA A 44 5.19 0.96 -1.22
CA ALA A 44 6.14 1.20 -2.29
C ALA A 44 5.50 2.06 -3.39
N ILE A 45 6.19 3.14 -3.75
CA ILE A 45 5.76 4.06 -4.80
C ILE A 45 6.52 3.74 -6.08
N TYR A 46 5.79 3.33 -7.11
CA TYR A 46 6.26 3.22 -8.49
C TYR A 46 5.62 4.35 -9.31
N SER A 47 5.29 4.11 -10.58
CA SER A 47 4.27 4.89 -11.30
C SER A 47 2.84 4.67 -10.78
N TYR A 48 2.69 3.82 -9.75
CA TYR A 48 1.44 3.51 -9.07
C TYR A 48 1.73 3.17 -7.60
N SER A 49 0.70 3.23 -6.77
CA SER A 49 0.81 2.85 -5.36
C SER A 49 0.73 1.33 -5.16
N HIS A 50 1.67 0.78 -4.37
CA HIS A 50 1.69 -0.64 -4.05
C HIS A 50 1.86 -0.85 -2.55
N CYS A 51 0.83 -1.43 -1.91
CA CYS A 51 0.87 -1.83 -0.51
C CYS A 51 1.42 -3.25 -0.33
N TYR A 52 2.32 -3.40 0.63
CA TYR A 52 2.84 -4.66 1.11
C TYR A 52 2.50 -4.82 2.58
N GLU A 53 1.84 -5.91 2.93
CA GLU A 53 1.54 -6.30 4.32
C GLU A 53 2.34 -7.56 4.64
N ILE A 54 2.91 -7.64 5.84
CA ILE A 54 3.74 -8.74 6.32
C ILE A 54 2.95 -9.54 7.37
N LYS A 55 3.00 -10.88 7.23
CA LYS A 55 2.49 -11.83 8.23
C LYS A 55 3.54 -12.93 8.42
N GLY A 56 4.35 -12.77 9.45
CA GLY A 56 5.39 -13.72 9.85
C GLY A 56 4.84 -14.95 10.58
N ASP A 57 5.71 -15.82 11.06
CA ASP A 57 5.33 -17.10 11.65
C ASP A 57 4.46 -16.97 12.91
N ASN A 58 4.63 -15.90 13.69
CA ASN A 58 3.84 -15.66 14.90
C ASN A 58 2.56 -14.85 14.67
N ASP A 59 2.31 -14.43 13.43
CA ASP A 59 1.08 -13.70 13.10
C ASP A 59 -0.13 -14.62 12.98
N GLN A 60 -1.30 -14.03 13.21
CA GLN A 60 -2.57 -14.63 12.81
C GLN A 60 -2.92 -14.13 11.42
N ILE A 61 -2.85 -15.02 10.43
CA ILE A 61 -3.13 -14.69 9.03
C ILE A 61 -4.54 -14.14 8.85
N GLU A 62 -5.50 -14.58 9.66
CA GLU A 62 -6.91 -14.16 9.64
C GLU A 62 -7.07 -12.64 9.85
N ARG A 63 -6.12 -11.97 10.52
CA ARG A 63 -6.13 -10.52 10.72
C ARG A 63 -6.07 -9.74 9.40
N ILE A 64 -5.53 -10.35 8.34
CA ILE A 64 -5.51 -9.75 7.00
C ILE A 64 -6.91 -9.42 6.51
N SER A 65 -7.94 -10.16 6.93
CA SER A 65 -9.32 -9.99 6.45
C SER A 65 -9.89 -8.61 6.77
N LYS A 66 -9.55 -8.05 7.95
CA LYS A 66 -9.99 -6.69 8.35
C LYS A 66 -9.22 -5.62 7.59
N GLN A 67 -7.93 -5.85 7.37
CA GLN A 67 -7.03 -4.91 6.69
C GLN A 67 -7.29 -4.88 5.18
N LEU A 68 -7.68 -6.01 4.61
CA LEU A 68 -7.91 -6.23 3.19
C LEU A 68 -8.85 -5.19 2.59
N ALA A 69 -9.97 -4.90 3.28
CA ALA A 69 -10.95 -3.93 2.81
C ALA A 69 -10.34 -2.52 2.64
N TYR A 70 -9.53 -2.08 3.61
CA TYR A 70 -8.86 -0.78 3.54
C TYR A 70 -7.77 -0.75 2.48
N TYR A 71 -6.90 -1.76 2.44
CA TYR A 71 -5.75 -1.77 1.54
C TYR A 71 -6.18 -1.90 0.08
N GLN A 72 -7.11 -2.81 -0.23
CA GLN A 72 -7.60 -2.95 -1.60
C GLN A 72 -8.41 -1.74 -2.06
N ALA A 73 -9.08 -1.03 -1.17
CA ALA A 73 -9.77 0.20 -1.53
C ALA A 73 -8.81 1.38 -1.76
N SER A 74 -7.61 1.33 -1.16
CA SER A 74 -6.67 2.46 -1.14
C SER A 74 -5.57 2.39 -2.20
N PHE A 75 -5.13 1.20 -2.61
CA PHE A 75 -3.90 1.04 -3.40
C PHE A 75 -4.12 0.33 -4.73
N LYS A 76 -3.38 0.70 -5.78
CA LYS A 76 -3.48 0.08 -7.10
C LYS A 76 -3.02 -1.36 -7.14
N LYS A 77 -2.06 -1.71 -6.28
CA LYS A 77 -1.64 -3.09 -6.06
C LYS A 77 -1.48 -3.37 -4.58
N ASN A 78 -1.73 -4.64 -4.24
CA ASN A 78 -1.58 -5.13 -2.88
C ASN A 78 -0.89 -6.49 -2.94
N THR A 79 0.06 -6.71 -2.04
CA THR A 79 0.78 -7.98 -1.90
C THR A 79 0.90 -8.35 -0.44
N LEU A 80 0.56 -9.58 -0.11
CA LEU A 80 0.91 -10.17 1.18
C LEU A 80 2.31 -10.81 1.10
N ILE A 81 3.13 -10.53 2.10
CA ILE A 81 4.38 -11.21 2.37
C ILE A 81 4.14 -12.14 3.54
N THR A 82 4.43 -13.43 3.37
CA THR A 82 4.19 -14.40 4.43
C THR A 82 5.14 -15.58 4.37
N THR A 83 5.04 -16.53 5.30
CA THR A 83 5.86 -17.74 5.34
C THR A 83 5.10 -18.95 4.81
N HIS A 84 5.79 -20.09 4.64
CA HIS A 84 5.14 -21.34 4.23
C HIS A 84 3.99 -21.76 5.16
N LYS A 85 4.08 -21.41 6.45
CA LYS A 85 3.05 -21.70 7.46
C LYS A 85 1.67 -21.16 7.06
N HIS A 86 1.63 -19.96 6.49
CA HIS A 86 0.37 -19.26 6.20
C HIS A 86 -0.02 -19.32 4.72
N LEU A 87 0.84 -19.84 3.84
CA LEU A 87 0.63 -19.82 2.39
C LEU A 87 -0.72 -20.40 1.96
N LYS A 88 -1.08 -21.59 2.46
CA LYS A 88 -2.35 -22.24 2.09
C LYS A 88 -3.54 -21.34 2.46
N LYS A 89 -3.56 -20.85 3.70
CA LYS A 89 -4.64 -20.00 4.20
C LYS A 89 -4.69 -18.65 3.48
N ALA A 90 -3.54 -18.07 3.15
CA ALA A 90 -3.46 -16.84 2.37
C ALA A 90 -4.06 -17.01 0.96
N LEU A 91 -3.80 -18.14 0.30
CA LEU A 91 -4.37 -18.44 -1.01
C LEU A 91 -5.90 -18.59 -0.96
N GLU A 92 -6.43 -19.15 0.13
CA GLU A 92 -7.88 -19.28 0.37
C GLU A 92 -8.54 -17.94 0.70
N LEU A 93 -7.91 -17.10 1.52
CA LEU A 93 -8.50 -15.85 2.01
C LEU A 93 -8.39 -14.69 1.01
N LEU A 94 -7.30 -14.62 0.25
CA LEU A 94 -6.99 -13.42 -0.54
C LEU A 94 -7.55 -13.50 -1.96
N PRO A 95 -8.25 -12.44 -2.44
CA PRO A 95 -8.72 -12.33 -3.81
C PRO A 95 -7.62 -12.56 -4.85
N SER A 96 -7.98 -13.10 -6.01
CA SER A 96 -7.03 -13.52 -7.05
C SER A 96 -6.07 -12.43 -7.54
N PHE A 97 -6.45 -11.16 -7.43
CA PHE A 97 -5.62 -10.01 -7.84
C PHE A 97 -4.55 -9.59 -6.80
N TRP A 98 -4.64 -10.11 -5.57
CA TRP A 98 -3.60 -9.89 -4.56
C TRP A 98 -2.35 -10.70 -4.87
N GLY A 99 -1.18 -10.06 -4.77
CA GLY A 99 0.09 -10.76 -4.78
C GLY A 99 0.30 -11.54 -3.48
N ILE A 100 1.00 -12.66 -3.58
CA ILE A 100 1.48 -13.43 -2.43
C ILE A 100 2.94 -13.79 -2.70
N ILE A 101 3.81 -13.35 -1.79
CA ILE A 101 5.23 -13.66 -1.79
C ILE A 101 5.55 -14.43 -0.51
N VAL A 102 6.25 -15.54 -0.66
CA VAL A 102 6.70 -16.38 0.44
C VAL A 102 8.13 -16.00 0.79
N ALA A 103 8.35 -15.58 2.04
CA ALA A 103 9.64 -15.44 2.67
C ALA A 103 10.13 -16.82 3.14
N ILE A 104 11.31 -17.23 2.69
CA ILE A 104 11.90 -18.54 2.96
C ILE A 104 13.29 -18.31 3.57
N PRO A 105 13.55 -18.79 4.80
CA PRO A 105 14.87 -18.68 5.41
C PRO A 105 15.83 -19.63 4.68
N LEU A 106 17.00 -19.13 4.28
CA LEU A 106 18.11 -19.97 3.80
C LEU A 106 19.02 -20.39 4.94
N ASP A 107 19.34 -19.44 5.81
CA ASP A 107 20.17 -19.59 7.00
C ASP A 107 19.73 -18.58 8.08
N ASN A 108 20.53 -18.39 9.12
CA ASN A 108 20.19 -17.49 10.24
C ASN A 108 20.18 -16.00 9.87
N ARG A 109 20.53 -15.60 8.63
CA ARG A 109 20.69 -14.18 8.26
C ARG A 109 20.07 -13.81 6.93
N SER A 110 19.69 -14.77 6.08
CA SER A 110 19.22 -14.50 4.72
C SER A 110 17.85 -15.10 4.42
N ILE A 111 17.06 -14.34 3.68
CA ILE A 111 15.69 -14.68 3.27
C ILE A 111 15.62 -14.62 1.75
N ILE A 112 15.11 -15.69 1.12
CA ILE A 112 14.66 -15.66 -0.26
C ILE A 112 13.18 -15.32 -0.31
N PHE A 113 12.81 -14.45 -1.23
CA PHE A 113 11.42 -14.15 -1.58
C PHE A 113 11.02 -14.86 -2.87
N LYS A 114 10.02 -15.74 -2.80
CA LYS A 114 9.43 -16.42 -3.97
C LYS A 114 7.98 -16.00 -4.18
N TYR A 115 7.61 -15.70 -5.42
CA TYR A 115 6.20 -15.46 -5.75
C TYR A 115 5.42 -16.77 -5.71
N ALA A 116 4.39 -16.84 -4.86
CA ALA A 116 3.34 -17.84 -4.97
C ALA A 116 2.23 -17.34 -5.92
N ARG A 117 1.95 -16.04 -5.92
CA ARG A 117 1.03 -15.37 -6.84
C ARG A 117 1.53 -13.95 -7.13
N LYS A 118 1.62 -13.55 -8.39
CA LYS A 118 1.94 -12.15 -8.75
C LYS A 118 0.71 -11.27 -8.53
N SER A 119 0.89 -10.05 -8.05
CA SER A 119 -0.20 -9.08 -7.99
C SER A 119 -0.59 -8.60 -9.39
N SER A 120 -1.88 -8.35 -9.60
CA SER A 120 -2.42 -7.82 -10.85
C SER A 120 -3.16 -6.50 -10.60
N TYR A 121 -3.92 -6.04 -11.59
CA TYR A 121 -4.79 -4.87 -11.43
C TYR A 121 -5.83 -5.12 -10.34
N ASN A 122 -5.96 -4.18 -9.41
CA ASN A 122 -6.90 -4.26 -8.30
C ASN A 122 -8.25 -3.63 -8.69
N PRO A 123 -9.32 -4.44 -8.92
CA PRO A 123 -10.64 -3.94 -9.27
C PRO A 123 -11.36 -3.27 -8.10
N SER A 124 -10.89 -3.49 -6.86
CA SER A 124 -11.51 -2.95 -5.65
C SER A 124 -11.03 -1.54 -5.28
N TYR A 125 -10.17 -0.93 -6.11
CA TYR A 125 -9.67 0.42 -5.87
C TYR A 125 -10.80 1.45 -5.87
N ARG A 126 -10.82 2.30 -4.83
CA ARG A 126 -11.88 3.27 -4.59
C ARG A 126 -11.29 4.67 -4.46
N LYS A 127 -11.66 5.55 -5.38
CA LYS A 127 -11.20 6.95 -5.41
C LYS A 127 -11.46 7.68 -4.09
N ASP A 128 -12.62 7.45 -3.50
CA ASP A 128 -13.03 8.07 -2.25
C ASP A 128 -12.19 7.60 -1.07
N ILE A 129 -11.86 6.31 -1.01
CA ILE A 129 -11.01 5.75 0.06
C ILE A 129 -9.55 6.11 -0.16
N ALA A 130 -9.02 5.97 -1.38
CA ALA A 130 -7.65 6.37 -1.71
C ALA A 130 -7.40 7.86 -1.44
N SER A 131 -8.40 8.72 -1.72
CA SER A 131 -8.32 10.15 -1.41
C SER A 131 -8.09 10.41 0.08
N LYS A 132 -8.52 9.53 0.99
CA LYS A 132 -8.28 9.68 2.44
C LYS A 132 -6.81 9.60 2.83
N ILE A 133 -5.93 9.10 1.96
CA ILE A 133 -4.48 9.16 2.15
C ILE A 133 -4.00 10.62 2.09
N LEU A 134 -4.62 11.44 1.25
CA LEU A 134 -4.26 12.85 1.06
C LEU A 134 -4.62 13.67 2.30
N TRP A 135 -3.79 14.67 2.60
CA TRP A 135 -4.13 15.74 3.52
C TRP A 135 -5.15 16.69 2.87
N LYS A 136 -5.85 17.50 3.68
CA LYS A 136 -6.91 18.37 3.18
C LYS A 136 -6.37 19.34 2.12
N GLU A 137 -5.20 19.91 2.37
CA GLU A 137 -4.52 20.85 1.49
C GLU A 137 -4.10 20.19 0.18
N GLU A 138 -3.74 18.91 0.20
CA GLU A 138 -3.41 18.13 -0.99
C GLU A 138 -4.66 17.80 -1.81
N MET A 139 -5.78 17.44 -1.17
CA MET A 139 -7.08 17.30 -1.86
C MET A 139 -7.47 18.59 -2.58
N GLN A 140 -7.31 19.74 -1.91
CA GLN A 140 -7.57 21.05 -2.49
C GLN A 140 -6.63 21.34 -3.67
N LYS A 141 -5.34 20.98 -3.58
CA LYS A 141 -4.39 21.11 -4.70
C LYS A 141 -4.80 20.27 -5.91
N LEU A 142 -5.27 19.03 -5.71
CA LEU A 142 -5.78 18.18 -6.79
C LEU A 142 -6.97 18.84 -7.50
N LEU A 143 -7.97 19.31 -6.73
CA LEU A 143 -9.15 19.96 -7.30
C LEU A 143 -8.80 21.26 -8.04
N LYS A 144 -7.87 22.07 -7.50
CA LYS A 144 -7.35 23.27 -8.18
C LYS A 144 -6.66 22.92 -9.51
N LYS A 145 -5.83 21.88 -9.55
CA LYS A 145 -5.17 21.41 -10.78
C LYS A 145 -6.18 21.01 -11.87
N LYS A 146 -7.37 20.60 -11.46
CA LYS A 146 -8.47 20.22 -12.36
C LYS A 146 -9.48 21.36 -12.60
N SER A 147 -9.19 22.57 -12.13
CA SER A 147 -10.09 23.73 -12.22
C SER A 147 -11.47 23.49 -11.61
N ILE A 148 -11.57 22.60 -10.62
CA ILE A 148 -12.81 22.33 -9.89
C ILE A 148 -12.90 23.31 -8.71
N SER A 149 -13.96 24.12 -8.70
CA SER A 149 -14.23 25.03 -7.61
C SER A 149 -14.67 24.29 -6.35
N PHE A 150 -14.23 24.78 -5.19
CA PHE A 150 -14.69 24.33 -3.88
C PHE A 150 -14.71 25.52 -2.93
N ASN A 151 -15.51 25.43 -1.85
CA ASN A 151 -15.58 26.47 -0.84
C ASN A 151 -14.38 26.35 0.12
N SER A 152 -13.85 27.48 0.62
CA SER A 152 -12.79 27.46 1.64
C SER A 152 -13.18 26.70 2.91
N ARG A 153 -14.47 26.64 3.23
CA ARG A 153 -15.05 25.89 4.36
C ARG A 153 -15.33 24.42 4.06
N SER A 154 -15.14 23.95 2.82
CA SER A 154 -15.39 22.55 2.46
C SER A 154 -14.63 21.60 3.39
N THR A 155 -15.34 20.59 3.90
CA THR A 155 -14.80 19.53 4.74
C THR A 155 -14.01 18.53 3.90
N ARG A 156 -13.26 17.62 4.54
CA ARG A 156 -12.61 16.51 3.81
C ARG A 156 -13.62 15.67 3.04
N PHE A 157 -14.81 15.46 3.62
CA PHE A 157 -15.89 14.71 2.97
C PHE A 157 -16.34 15.38 1.68
N ASP A 158 -16.60 16.70 1.71
CA ASP A 158 -17.02 17.46 0.52
C ASP A 158 -15.97 17.38 -0.60
N LEU A 159 -14.69 17.54 -0.23
CA LEU A 159 -13.58 17.46 -1.17
C LEU A 159 -13.45 16.06 -1.79
N ILE A 160 -13.66 15.00 -0.99
CA ILE A 160 -13.63 13.62 -1.46
C ILE A 160 -14.72 13.35 -2.50
N GLU A 161 -15.95 13.80 -2.27
CA GLU A 161 -17.03 13.61 -3.25
C GLU A 161 -16.77 14.39 -4.55
N LEU A 162 -16.17 15.58 -4.46
CA LEU A 162 -15.70 16.31 -5.64
C LEU A 162 -14.59 15.55 -6.38
N ILE A 163 -13.58 15.00 -5.68
CA ILE A 163 -12.51 14.22 -6.31
C ILE A 163 -13.08 12.97 -6.98
N LYS A 164 -13.97 12.26 -6.28
CA LYS A 164 -14.60 11.02 -6.76
C LYS A 164 -15.44 11.26 -8.02
N SER A 165 -16.11 12.39 -8.15
CA SER A 165 -16.91 12.71 -9.35
C SER A 165 -16.07 13.29 -10.49
N SER A 166 -15.02 14.07 -10.19
CA SER A 166 -14.25 14.80 -11.19
C SER A 166 -12.97 14.11 -11.69
N SER A 167 -12.45 13.12 -10.98
CA SER A 167 -11.14 12.49 -11.27
C SER A 167 -11.26 11.02 -11.62
N THR A 168 -10.38 10.51 -12.47
CA THR A 168 -10.26 9.07 -12.74
C THR A 168 -9.47 8.36 -11.63
N SER A 169 -9.59 7.04 -11.56
CA SER A 169 -8.84 6.26 -10.57
C SER A 169 -7.32 6.34 -10.78
N ASN A 170 -6.85 6.62 -12.00
CA ASN A 170 -5.41 6.77 -12.27
C ASN A 170 -4.91 8.14 -11.82
N GLU A 171 -5.67 9.20 -12.09
CA GLU A 171 -5.33 10.56 -11.64
C GLU A 171 -5.26 10.65 -10.11
N VAL A 172 -6.21 10.02 -9.40
CA VAL A 172 -6.18 10.00 -7.92
C VAL A 172 -4.95 9.28 -7.41
N ASP A 173 -4.63 8.10 -7.97
CA ASP A 173 -3.48 7.33 -7.52
C ASP A 173 -2.15 8.03 -7.81
N GLU A 174 -2.01 8.59 -9.01
CA GLU A 174 -0.83 9.37 -9.39
C GLU A 174 -0.64 10.56 -8.44
N PHE A 175 -1.73 11.26 -8.11
CA PHE A 175 -1.68 12.38 -7.17
C PHE A 175 -1.34 11.93 -5.75
N VAL A 176 -1.84 10.78 -5.30
CA VAL A 176 -1.46 10.15 -4.02
C VAL A 176 0.03 9.83 -4.00
N CYS A 177 0.56 9.17 -5.03
CA CYS A 177 1.99 8.86 -5.15
C CYS A 177 2.86 10.12 -5.08
N ASN A 178 2.52 11.14 -5.87
CA ASN A 178 3.25 12.41 -5.88
C ASN A 178 3.18 13.14 -4.52
N SER A 179 2.03 13.13 -3.86
CA SER A 179 1.87 13.72 -2.54
C SER A 179 2.75 13.02 -1.51
N LEU A 180 2.75 11.68 -1.49
CA LEU A 180 3.58 10.88 -0.61
C LEU A 180 5.09 11.13 -0.84
N LEU A 181 5.53 11.21 -2.11
CA LEU A 181 6.91 11.54 -2.47
C LEU A 181 7.33 12.90 -1.91
N ASN A 182 6.48 13.92 -2.07
CA ASN A 182 6.77 15.28 -1.63
C ASN A 182 6.85 15.41 -0.10
N ARG A 183 5.98 14.71 0.65
CA ARG A 183 6.01 14.74 2.12
C ARG A 183 7.36 14.32 2.69
N LYS A 184 8.01 13.31 2.10
CA LYS A 184 9.30 12.80 2.57
C LYS A 184 10.44 13.77 2.26
N ILE A 185 10.42 14.40 1.09
CA ILE A 185 11.43 15.42 0.71
C ILE A 185 11.40 16.57 1.71
N SER A 186 10.20 17.05 2.08
CA SER A 186 10.04 18.13 3.06
C SER A 186 10.43 17.78 4.50
N GLN A 187 10.66 16.50 4.83
CA GLN A 187 11.16 16.08 6.15
C GLN A 187 12.69 15.98 6.22
N HIS A 188 13.38 16.15 5.08
CA HIS A 188 14.83 16.10 4.97
C HIS A 188 15.47 17.45 4.57
N ILE A 189 14.68 18.52 4.55
CA ILE A 189 15.10 19.93 4.38
C ILE A 189 14.80 20.64 5.70
#